data_AF-A0A226WUQ0-F1
#
_entry.id   AF-A0A226WUQ0-F1
#
_cell.length_a   1.000
_cell.length_b   1.000
_cell.length_c   1.000
_cell.angle_alpha   90.00
_cell.angle_beta   90.00
_cell.angle_gamma   90.00
#
_symmetry.space_group_name_H-M   'P 1'
#
loop_
_entity.id
_entity.type
_entity.pdbx_description
1 polymer ?
#
loop_
_entity_poly.entity_id
_entity_poly.type
_entity_poly.pdbx_seq_one_letter_code
_entity_poly.pdbx_strand_id
1 'polypeptide(L)' 'MGTSTTLVGFLPSGTVGAVALVLLRLLQGFGAGAEQAGASTLILEVAPVRQRGFFAALPFVGIFAGLGLAAATFSVM' A
#
# COMPACT_ATOMS: atom_id res chain seq x y z
N MET A 1 8.00 -1.94 -1.43
CA MET A 1 7.00 -1.05 -2.07
C MET A 1 7.62 0.19 -2.68
N GLY A 2 8.21 1.11 -1.88
CA GLY A 2 8.68 2.41 -2.36
C GLY A 2 9.68 2.35 -3.53
N THR A 3 10.71 1.51 -3.44
CA THR A 3 11.70 1.32 -4.52
C THR A 3 11.05 0.89 -5.83
N SER A 4 10.14 -0.07 -5.78
CA SER A 4 9.39 -0.53 -6.96
C SER A 4 8.49 0.57 -7.54
N THR A 5 7.89 1.43 -6.71
CA THR A 5 7.07 2.56 -7.18
C THR A 5 7.93 3.62 -7.87
N THR A 6 9.09 3.95 -7.30
CA THR A 6 10.04 4.88 -7.92
C THR A 6 10.50 4.38 -9.28
N LEU A 7 10.81 3.08 -9.40
CA LEU A 7 11.28 2.48 -10.65
C LEU A 7 10.22 2.50 -11.77
N VAL A 8 8.92 2.50 -11.45
CA VAL A 8 7.85 2.62 -12.46
C VAL A 8 7.99 3.90 -13.31
N GLY A 9 8.47 5.00 -12.71
CA GLY A 9 8.67 6.27 -13.43
C GLY A 9 9.77 6.25 -14.49
N PHE A 10 10.64 5.24 -14.49
CA PHE A 10 11.76 5.11 -15.43
C PHE A 10 11.53 4.06 -16.52
N LEU A 11 10.32 3.48 -16.60
CA LEU A 11 10.05 2.40 -17.54
C LEU A 11 10.02 2.91 -19.00
N PRO A 12 10.67 2.19 -19.94
CA PRO A 12 10.58 2.51 -21.36
C PRO A 12 9.21 2.12 -21.93
N SER A 13 8.88 2.65 -23.12
CA SER A 13 7.69 2.24 -23.86
C SER A 13 7.90 0.89 -24.57
N GLY A 14 6.79 0.20 -24.89
CA GLY A 14 6.79 -1.08 -25.59
C GLY A 14 6.80 -2.32 -24.68
N THR A 15 6.92 -3.49 -25.29
CA THR A 15 6.68 -4.79 -24.64
C THR A 15 7.58 -5.05 -23.43
N VAL A 16 8.85 -4.65 -23.51
CA VAL A 16 9.82 -4.81 -22.40
C VAL A 16 9.38 -3.98 -21.19
N GLY A 17 8.95 -2.74 -21.42
CA GLY A 17 8.40 -1.88 -20.37
C GLY A 17 7.13 -2.45 -19.76
N ALA A 18 6.23 -3.00 -20.58
CA ALA A 18 5.01 -3.65 -20.09
C ALA A 18 5.29 -4.86 -19.18
N VAL A 19 6.24 -5.72 -19.56
CA VAL A 19 6.65 -6.87 -18.73
C VAL A 19 7.30 -6.40 -17.43
N ALA A 20 8.21 -5.43 -17.50
CA ALA A 20 8.83 -4.84 -16.31
C ALA A 20 7.79 -4.20 -15.37
N LEU A 21 6.74 -3.58 -15.91
CA LEU A 21 5.66 -2.97 -15.13
C LEU A 21 4.93 -4.04 -14.32
N VAL A 22 4.58 -5.17 -14.94
CA VAL A 22 3.92 -6.28 -14.27
C VAL A 22 4.78 -6.81 -13.13
N LEU A 23 6.08 -7.02 -13.38
CA LEU A 23 7.01 -7.47 -12.34
C LEU A 23 7.09 -6.48 -11.18
N LEU A 24 7.23 -5.18 -11.45
CA LEU A 24 7.25 -4.15 -10.41
C LEU A 24 5.93 -4.08 -9.63
N ARG A 25 4.78 -4.30 -10.30
CA ARG A 25 3.46 -4.35 -9.64
C ARG A 25 3.32 -5.56 -8.72
N LEU A 26 3.83 -6.72 -9.12
CA LEU A 26 3.87 -7.90 -8.24
C LEU A 26 4.73 -7.64 -7.00
N LEU A 27 5.93 -7.07 -7.19
CA LEU A 27 6.82 -6.70 -6.09
C LEU A 27 6.20 -5.66 -5.14
N GLN A 28 5.50 -4.66 -5.69
CA GLN A 28 4.72 -3.73 -4.89
C GLN A 28 3.65 -4.50 -4.10
N GLY A 29 2.82 -5.29 -4.77
CA GLY A 29 1.72 -6.05 -4.15
C GLY A 29 2.18 -6.94 -2.99
N PHE A 30 3.28 -7.68 -3.14
CA PHE A 30 3.85 -8.47 -2.05
C PHE A 30 4.30 -7.61 -0.87
N GLY A 31 4.93 -6.46 -1.15
CA GLY A 31 5.30 -5.50 -0.12
C GLY A 31 4.08 -4.92 0.62
N ALA A 32 3.03 -4.52 -0.10
CA ALA A 32 1.80 -3.98 0.51
C ALA A 32 1.14 -5.02 1.40
N GLY A 33 0.95 -6.23 0.87
CA GLY A 33 0.29 -7.30 1.62
C GLY A 33 1.03 -7.64 2.89
N ALA A 34 2.37 -7.74 2.82
CA ALA A 34 3.21 -8.02 3.98
C ALA A 34 3.17 -6.88 5.01
N GLU A 35 3.28 -5.62 4.56
CA GLU A 35 3.24 -4.44 5.42
C GLU A 35 1.88 -4.32 6.12
N GLN A 36 0.78 -4.51 5.39
CA GLN A 36 -0.58 -4.37 5.91
C GLN A 36 -0.93 -5.47 6.92
N ALA A 37 -0.62 -6.74 6.60
CA ALA A 37 -0.84 -7.85 7.53
C ALA A 37 0.07 -7.77 8.77
N GLY A 38 1.33 -7.38 8.57
CA GLY A 38 2.31 -7.19 9.65
C GLY A 38 1.91 -6.06 10.59
N ALA A 39 1.51 -4.90 10.05
CA ALA A 39 1.09 -3.74 10.85
C ALA A 39 -0.14 -4.04 11.72
N SER A 40 -1.16 -4.69 11.15
CA SER A 40 -2.34 -5.09 11.93
C SER A 40 -2.01 -6.10 13.02
N THR A 41 -1.13 -7.06 12.75
CA THR A 41 -0.70 -8.06 13.73
C THR A 41 0.11 -7.43 14.86
N LEU A 42 1.10 -6.59 14.52
CA LEU A 42 1.92 -5.88 15.49
C LEU A 42 1.08 -5.00 16.43
N ILE A 43 0.11 -4.26 15.88
CA ILE A 43 -0.79 -3.44 16.69
C ILE A 43 -1.65 -4.30 17.61
N LEU A 44 -2.15 -5.45 17.14
CA LEU A 44 -2.93 -6.37 17.96
C LEU A 44 -2.14 -6.92 19.14
N GLU A 45 -0.85 -7.20 18.95
CA GLU A 45 0.05 -7.70 19.99
C GLU A 45 0.22 -6.69 21.14
N VAL A 46 0.36 -5.41 20.80
CA VAL A 46 0.61 -4.32 21.77
C VAL A 46 -0.70 -3.74 22.34
N ALA A 47 -1.82 -3.88 21.64
CA ALA A 47 -3.08 -3.26 22.03
C ALA A 47 -3.73 -3.88 23.29
N PRO A 48 -4.38 -3.06 24.14
CA PRO A 48 -5.16 -3.53 25.28
C PRO A 48 -6.25 -4.52 24.84
N VAL A 49 -6.42 -5.63 25.57
CA VAL A 49 -7.28 -6.77 25.17
C VAL A 49 -8.69 -6.33 24.76
N ARG A 50 -9.34 -5.44 25.51
CA ARG A 50 -10.70 -4.94 25.23
C ARG A 50 -10.79 -4.00 24.01
N GLN A 51 -9.67 -3.52 23.49
CA GLN A 51 -9.62 -2.49 22.43
C GLN A 51 -8.88 -2.97 21.17
N ARG A 52 -8.43 -4.23 21.14
CA ARG A 52 -7.69 -4.82 20.01
C ARG A 52 -8.38 -4.62 18.67
N GLY A 53 -9.69 -4.81 18.59
CA GLY A 53 -10.45 -4.59 17.35
C GLY A 53 -10.41 -3.14 16.85
N PHE A 54 -10.46 -2.17 17.76
CA PHE A 54 -10.38 -0.75 17.41
C PHE A 54 -8.98 -0.39 16.88
N PHE A 55 -7.92 -0.78 17.60
CA PHE A 55 -6.56 -0.46 17.19
C PHE A 55 -6.15 -1.18 15.91
N ALA A 56 -6.54 -2.45 15.74
CA ALA A 56 -6.24 -3.23 14.53
C ALA A 56 -6.88 -2.68 13.26
N ALA A 57 -7.96 -1.90 13.39
CA ALA A 57 -8.62 -1.25 12.27
C ALA A 57 -7.91 0.04 11.82
N LEU A 58 -7.08 0.67 12.66
CA LEU A 58 -6.42 1.94 12.34
C LEU A 58 -5.55 1.89 11.07
N PRO A 59 -4.75 0.84 10.79
CA PRO A 59 -4.04 0.71 9.52
C PRO A 59 -4.96 0.78 8.29
N PHE A 60 -6.14 0.16 8.36
CA PHE A 60 -7.12 0.19 7.26
C PHE A 60 -7.76 1.57 7.12
N VAL A 61 -8.07 2.23 8.23
CA VAL A 61 -8.56 3.62 8.21
C VAL A 61 -7.55 4.52 7.49
N GLY A 62 -6.25 4.37 7.78
CA GLY A 62 -5.18 5.09 7.10
C GLY A 62 -5.17 4.85 5.58
N ILE A 63 -5.34 3.60 5.14
CA ILE A 63 -5.38 3.24 3.71
C ILE A 63 -6.57 3.91 3.01
N PHE A 64 -7.78 3.82 3.56
CA PHE A 64 -8.96 4.42 2.95
C PHE A 64 -8.93 5.95 2.99
N ALA A 65 -8.40 6.53 4.07
CA ALA A 65 -8.18 7.98 4.15
C ALA A 65 -7.20 8.45 3.07
N GLY A 66 -6.07 7.74 2.91
CA GLY A 66 -5.09 8.04 1.86
C GLY A 66 -5.67 7.90 0.45
N LEU A 67 -6.46 6.86 0.20
CA LEU A 67 -7.18 6.67 -1.07
C LEU A 67 -8.17 7.82 -1.33
N GLY A 68 -8.91 8.25 -0.31
CA GLY A 68 -9.82 9.39 -0.39
C GLY A 68 -9.09 10.70 -0.72
N LEU A 69 -7.96 10.96 -0.06
CA LEU A 69 -7.12 12.13 -0.36
C LEU A 69 -6.59 12.10 -1.80
N ALA A 70 -6.09 10.94 -2.25
CA ALA A 70 -5.61 10.79 -3.62
C ALA A 70 -6.71 11.05 -4.66
N ALA A 71 -7.91 10.49 -4.44
CA ALA A 71 -9.07 10.73 -5.30
C ALA A 71 -9.49 12.21 -5.30
N ALA A 72 -9.50 12.85 -4.13
CA ALA A 72 -9.83 14.27 -4.01
C ALA A 72 -8.80 15.15 -4.74
N THR A 73 -7.50 14.89 -4.61
CA THR A 73 -6.46 15.61 -5.35
C THR A 73 -6.67 15.48 -6.85
N PHE A 74 -6.95 14.26 -7.34
CA PHE A 74 -7.19 14.04 -8.76
C PHE A 74 -8.46 14.71 -9.27
N SER A 75 -9.50 14.85 -8.44
CA SER A 75 -10.75 15.51 -8.84
C SER A 75 -10.66 17.03 -9.07
N VAL A 76 -9.60 17.68 -8.58
CA VAL A 76 -9.38 19.13 -8.70
C VAL A 76 -8.33 19.46 -9.78
N MET A 77 -7.62 18.47 -10.30
CA MET A 77 -6.71 18.58 -11.46
C MET A 77 -7.49 18.46 -12.77
#